data_AF-A0A7K2XNY7-F1
#
_entry.id   AF-A0A7K2XNY7-F1
#
_cell.length_a   1.000
_cell.length_b   1.000
_cell.length_c   1.000
_cell.angle_alpha   90.00
_cell.angle_beta   90.00
_cell.angle_gamma   90.00
#
_symmetry.space_group_name_H-M   'P 1'
#
loop_
_entity.id
_entity.type
_entity.pdbx_description
1 polymer ?
#
loop_
_entity_poly.entity_id
_entity_poly.type
_entity_poly.pdbx_seq_one_letter_code
_entity_poly.pdbx_strand_id
1 'polypeptide(L)' 'RGGAALGLGAARDNPRAAALYARLGYAPATAYTDRWSRTDRDGRVHEEADSCTFLVRELSAG' A
#
# COMPACT_ATOMS: atom_id res chain seq x y z
N ARG A 1 -0.82 3.78 23.75
CA ARG A 1 -2.08 3.21 23.22
C ARG A 1 -1.73 2.40 21.97
N GLY A 2 -2.22 1.16 21.87
CA GLY A 2 -1.98 0.29 20.69
C GLY A 2 -3.02 0.53 19.60
N GLY A 3 -2.68 0.18 18.36
CA GLY A 3 -3.62 0.16 17.23
C GLY A 3 -4.37 -1.16 17.17
N ALA A 4 -5.62 -1.14 16.70
CA ALA A 4 -6.44 -2.33 16.50
C ALA A 4 -6.14 -3.04 15.16
N ALA A 5 -5.47 -2.37 14.23
CA ALA A 5 -5.18 -2.91 12.90
C ALA A 5 -3.89 -2.30 12.32
N LEU A 6 -3.34 -2.97 11.31
CA LEU A 6 -2.27 -2.47 10.45
C LEU A 6 -2.80 -2.32 9.02
N GLY A 7 -2.40 -1.25 8.34
CA GLY A 7 -2.74 -0.98 6.95
C GLY A 7 -1.50 -0.73 6.10
N LEU A 8 -1.52 -1.19 4.85
CA LEU A 8 -0.46 -0.93 3.87
C LEU A 8 -1.00 -0.93 2.44
N GLY A 9 -0.31 -0.24 1.54
CA GLY A 9 -0.58 -0.29 0.11
C GLY A 9 0.24 -1.37 -0.59
N ALA A 10 -0.37 -2.08 -1.54
CA ALA A 10 0.32 -2.94 -2.48
C ALA A 10 0.03 -2.49 -3.91
N ALA A 11 1.09 -2.28 -4.70
CA ALA A 11 0.97 -1.95 -6.11
C ALA A 11 0.25 -3.06 -6.88
N ARG A 12 -0.65 -2.69 -7.78
CA ARG A 12 -1.53 -3.62 -8.51
C ARG A 12 -0.74 -4.55 -9.44
N ASP A 13 0.40 -4.08 -9.93
CA ASP A 13 1.32 -4.82 -10.79
C ASP A 13 2.35 -5.68 -10.03
N ASN A 14 2.29 -5.69 -8.69
CA ASN A 14 3.13 -6.53 -7.84
C ASN A 14 2.32 -7.66 -7.17
N PRO A 15 1.92 -8.71 -7.92
CA PRO A 15 1.14 -9.81 -7.38
C PRO A 15 1.90 -10.63 -6.33
N ARG A 16 3.24 -10.59 -6.35
CA ARG A 16 4.09 -11.26 -5.35
C ARG A 16 3.95 -10.62 -3.97
N ALA A 17 3.91 -9.29 -3.91
CA ALA A 17 3.67 -8.56 -2.67
C ALA A 17 2.27 -8.86 -2.12
N ALA A 18 1.23 -8.80 -2.98
CA ALA A 18 -0.13 -9.12 -2.57
C ALA A 18 -0.25 -10.55 -2.00
N ALA A 19 0.36 -11.54 -2.66
CA ALA A 19 0.38 -12.93 -2.17
C ALA A 19 1.13 -13.08 -0.84
N LEU A 20 2.24 -12.36 -0.65
CA LEU A 20 2.97 -12.34 0.61
C LEU A 20 2.09 -11.79 1.75
N TYR A 21 1.45 -10.64 1.54
CA TYR A 21 0.63 -10.00 2.57
C TYR A 21 -0.63 -10.80 2.89
N ALA A 22 -1.24 -11.45 1.90
CA ALA A 22 -2.35 -12.38 2.12
C ALA A 22 -1.93 -13.52 3.07
N ARG A 23 -0.74 -14.11 2.88
CA ARG A 23 -0.20 -15.15 3.79
C ARG A 23 0.07 -14.64 5.20
N LEU A 24 0.30 -13.34 5.36
CA LEU A 24 0.48 -12.69 6.66
C LEU A 24 -0.85 -12.28 7.32
N GLY A 25 -1.99 -12.56 6.68
CA GLY A 25 -3.33 -12.27 7.21
C GLY A 25 -3.87 -10.90 6.85
N TYR A 26 -3.26 -10.20 5.89
CA TYR A 26 -3.83 -8.97 5.35
C TYR A 26 -4.91 -9.30 4.31
N ALA A 27 -6.02 -8.56 4.36
CA ALA A 27 -7.13 -8.65 3.40
C ALA A 27 -7.27 -7.35 2.60
N PRO A 28 -7.67 -7.40 1.32
CA PRO A 28 -7.92 -6.20 0.53
C PRO A 28 -9.13 -5.41 1.05
N ALA A 29 -8.97 -4.09 1.17
CA ALA A 29 -10.01 -3.18 1.66
C ALA A 29 -10.49 -2.20 0.58
N THR A 30 -9.58 -1.50 -0.12
CA THR A 30 -9.96 -0.55 -1.18
C THR A 30 -8.91 -0.41 -2.27
N ALA A 31 -9.33 -0.21 -3.51
CA ALA A 31 -8.44 0.18 -4.60
C ALA A 31 -8.27 1.71 -4.61
N TYR A 32 -7.06 2.19 -4.87
CA TYR A 32 -6.79 3.63 -4.92
C TYR A 32 -5.67 3.94 -5.93
N THR A 33 -5.56 5.22 -6.31
CA THR A 33 -4.43 5.73 -7.07
C THR A 33 -3.54 6.50 -6.13
N ASP A 34 -2.34 5.99 -5.88
CA ASP A 34 -1.31 6.70 -5.14
C ASP A 34 -0.73 7.78 -6.05
N ARG A 35 -0.76 9.04 -5.63
CA ARG A 35 -0.25 10.17 -6.43
C ARG A 35 0.86 10.85 -5.67
N TRP A 36 2.01 10.98 -6.31
CA TRP A 36 3.19 11.53 -5.69
C TRP A 36 4.04 12.28 -6.71
N SER A 37 4.81 13.24 -6.22
CA SER A 37 5.69 14.05 -7.04
C SER A 37 7.15 13.65 -6.79
N ARG A 38 7.93 13.51 -7.85
CA ARG A 38 9.38 13.26 -7.79
C ARG A 38 10.13 14.41 -8.43
N THR A 39 11.08 14.99 -7.71
CA THR A 39 12.02 15.94 -8.31
C THR A 39 13.20 15.19 -8.93
N ASP A 40 13.51 15.48 -10.19
CA ASP A 40 14.71 14.94 -10.84
C ASP A 40 15.99 15.73 -10.50
N ARG A 41 17.12 15.32 -11.07
CA ARG A 41 18.43 15.96 -10.80
C ARG A 41 18.53 17.38 -11.34
N ASP A 42 17.70 17.76 -12.30
CA ASP A 42 17.64 19.10 -12.88
C ASP A 42 16.65 20.01 -12.13
N GLY A 43 16.02 19.51 -11.06
CA GLY A 43 15.04 20.24 -10.28
C GLY A 43 13.63 20.25 -10.88
N ARG A 44 13.36 19.47 -11.94
CA ARG A 44 12.01 19.37 -12.52
C ARG A 44 11.16 18.42 -11.69
N VAL A 45 9.92 18.82 -11.44
CA VAL A 45 8.91 18.00 -10.75
C VAL A 45 8.19 17.13 -11.78
N HIS A 46 8.16 15.83 -11.50
CA HIS A 46 7.40 14.83 -12.25
C HIS A 46 6.26 14.33 -11.37
N GLU A 47 5.04 14.36 -11.90
CA GLU A 47 3.86 13.78 -11.25
C GLU A 47 3.75 12.32 -11.65
N GLU A 48 3.66 11.45 -10.66
CA GLU A 48 3.58 10.00 -10.81
C GLU A 48 2.27 9.49 -10.20
N ALA A 49 1.75 8.40 -10.75
CA ALA A 49 0.51 7.80 -10.28
C ALA A 49 0.54 6.27 -10.38
N ASP A 50 0.37 5.59 -9.24
CA ASP A 50 0.39 4.14 -9.16
C ASP A 50 -0.97 3.59 -8.75
N SER A 51 -1.46 2.59 -9.48
CA SER A 51 -2.67 1.87 -9.08
C SER A 51 -2.33 0.89 -7.97
N CYS A 52 -2.96 1.04 -6.81
CA CYS A 52 -2.67 0.27 -5.60
C CYS A 52 -3.95 -0.33 -5.00
N THR A 53 -3.78 -1.33 -4.14
CA THR A 53 -4.82 -1.84 -3.25
C THR A 53 -4.37 -1.68 -1.81
N PHE A 54 -5.19 -1.05 -0.98
CA PHE A 54 -4.98 -0.95 0.45
C PHE A 54 -5.38 -2.27 1.11
N LEU A 55 -4.48 -2.83 1.91
CA LEU A 55 -4.65 -4.08 2.63
C LEU A 55 -4.68 -3.82 4.13
N VAL A 56 -5.53 -4.53 4.86
CA VAL A 56 -5.70 -4.38 6.31
C VAL A 56 -5.53 -5.73 7.00
N ARG A 57 -4.85 -5.73 8.14
CA ARG A 57 -4.78 -6.87 9.07
C ARG A 57 -5.22 -6.41 10.45
N GLU A 58 -6.25 -7.06 10.98
CA GLU A 58 -6.68 -6.86 12.36
C GLU A 58 -5.63 -7.43 13.33
N LEU A 59 -5.33 -6.66 14.38
CA LEU A 59 -4.52 -7.07 15.51
C LEU A 59 -5.50 -7.46 16.62
N SER A 60 -5.95 -8.71 16.61
CA SER A 60 -6.75 -9.24 17.72
C SER A 60 -6.02 -8.99 19.04
N ALA A 61 -6.72 -8.42 20.03
CA ALA A 61 -6.23 -8.42 21.41
C ALA A 61 -6.05 -9.89 21.81
N GLY A 62 -4.80 -10.29 22.05
CA GLY A 62 -4.46 -11.63 22.52
C GLY A 62 -5.07 -11.90 23.89
#